data_AF-A0A0C2A508-F1
#
_entry.id   AF-A0A0C2A508-F1
#
_cell.length_a   1.000
_cell.length_b   1.000
_cell.length_c   1.000
_cell.angle_alpha   90.00
_cell.angle_beta   90.00
_cell.angle_gamma   90.00
#
_symmetry.space_group_name_H-M   'P 1'
#
loop_
_entity.id
_entity.type
_entity.pdbx_description
1 polymer ?
#
loop_
_entity_poly.entity_id
_entity_poly.type
_entity_poly.pdbx_seq_one_letter_code
_entity_poly.pdbx_strand_id
1 'polypeptide(L)'
;MTGYRRGGMHHAKLAPPLMLSFFMAGLLGSGGCADQRVAHVAPDIPVESPHTDEPAASEVDQAADTSEPAISCPALDFTPDPSVLVAPKLAGQPQTGACWKLPKSIQTKLRKDVRDAWSFAHDPHKLDIDFGCDRLGAVSDIHEITLQWGSGHGGTLNLARLRRTDDASGWDLLVLRNSSYYGRPEDMGTFRGQVAATDLDDALTYARAALTVEANEPPKSGSGSYSMSSGDMHTFVRLTDTRGRSRGMAWSGYMGSEDQEVWIPASLAEAALTAVVNAAALSRVDPDTDSQRFFAERFAEGLSQNYYGEFAAWWVHARLVQMAGVHGTNSLIPALGARLCPIVDEHAHGGHPRADALLAIFALIGQDPPQLPEDDEARTNEWITAWASACGVPCPQPVSG
;
A
#
# COMPACT_ATOMS: atom_id res chain seq x y z
N MET A 1 12.65 -35.53 57.81
CA MET A 1 11.35 -36.04 57.31
C MET A 1 10.44 -34.83 57.14
N THR A 2 10.48 -34.19 55.96
CA THR A 2 9.40 -34.21 54.93
C THR A 2 8.06 -33.77 55.51
N GLY A 3 7.35 -32.71 55.10
CA GLY A 3 7.27 -31.85 53.91
C GLY A 3 5.85 -31.26 53.98
N TYR A 4 5.57 -30.00 53.68
CA TYR A 4 5.05 -29.53 52.39
C TYR A 4 4.86 -28.01 52.46
N ARG A 5 5.48 -27.26 51.54
CA ARG A 5 5.19 -25.84 51.27
C ARG A 5 4.19 -25.77 50.11
N ARG A 6 3.11 -24.99 50.27
CA ARG A 6 2.24 -24.56 49.16
C ARG A 6 2.90 -23.37 48.45
N GLY A 7 3.30 -23.55 47.20
CA GLY A 7 3.68 -22.47 46.29
C GLY A 7 2.45 -21.87 45.63
N GLY A 8 2.34 -20.54 45.68
CA GLY A 8 1.35 -19.77 44.93
C GLY A 8 1.77 -19.65 43.46
N MET A 9 0.79 -19.80 42.56
CA MET A 9 0.95 -19.73 41.12
C MET A 9 1.32 -18.30 40.69
N HIS A 10 2.45 -18.17 39.99
CA HIS A 10 2.72 -17.01 39.16
C HIS A 10 2.04 -17.22 37.80
N HIS A 11 1.15 -16.29 37.42
CA HIS A 11 0.69 -16.15 36.05
C HIS A 11 1.88 -15.79 35.14
N ALA A 12 2.28 -16.73 34.29
CA ALA A 12 3.21 -16.47 33.22
C ALA A 12 2.47 -15.67 32.13
N LYS A 13 2.87 -14.41 31.93
CA LYS A 13 2.51 -13.65 30.73
C LYS A 13 3.28 -14.27 29.56
N LEU A 14 2.54 -14.89 28.63
CA LEU A 14 3.07 -15.33 27.34
C LEU A 14 3.50 -14.07 26.56
N ALA A 15 4.78 -13.98 26.23
CA ALA A 15 5.25 -13.06 25.21
C ALA A 15 4.77 -13.56 23.84
N PRO A 16 4.28 -12.69 22.94
CA PRO A 16 3.97 -13.11 21.58
C PRO A 16 5.28 -13.46 20.85
N PRO A 17 5.27 -14.49 19.97
CA PRO A 17 6.43 -14.81 19.15
C PRO A 17 6.65 -13.69 18.11
N LEU A 18 7.89 -13.19 18.06
CA LEU A 18 8.40 -12.42 16.92
C LEU A 18 8.39 -13.34 15.70
N MET A 19 7.36 -13.26 14.87
CA MET A 19 7.44 -13.76 13.49
C MET A 19 8.27 -12.76 12.68
N LEU A 20 9.52 -13.13 12.42
CA LEU A 20 10.16 -12.73 11.17
C LEU A 20 9.39 -13.44 10.06
N SER A 21 8.54 -12.70 9.35
CA SER A 21 7.92 -13.18 8.11
C SER A 21 9.00 -13.27 7.03
N PHE A 22 9.79 -14.34 7.07
CA PHE A 22 10.53 -14.80 5.91
C PHE A 22 9.52 -15.36 4.91
N PHE A 23 9.41 -14.69 3.76
CA PHE A 23 8.87 -15.32 2.55
C PHE A 23 9.85 -16.43 2.12
N MET A 24 9.62 -17.64 2.62
CA MET A 24 10.20 -18.90 2.15
C MET A 24 9.07 -19.95 2.20
N ALA A 25 8.18 -19.91 1.22
CA ALA A 25 7.25 -21.02 0.98
C ALA A 25 7.90 -21.97 -0.03
N GLY A 26 8.33 -23.13 0.47
CA GLY A 26 8.48 -24.35 -0.34
C GLY A 26 9.90 -24.86 -0.51
N LEU A 27 10.36 -25.72 0.42
CA LEU A 27 10.99 -27.03 0.15
C LEU A 27 11.56 -27.66 1.44
N LEU A 28 11.16 -28.93 1.70
CA LEU A 28 11.71 -29.91 2.66
C LEU A 28 11.40 -29.66 4.16
N GLY A 29 10.92 -30.59 4.99
CA GLY A 29 10.64 -32.03 4.90
C GLY A 29 10.56 -32.64 6.33
N SER A 30 10.17 -33.93 6.41
CA SER A 30 10.04 -34.83 7.58
C SER A 30 8.74 -34.72 8.41
N GLY A 31 8.04 -35.78 8.80
CA GLY A 31 8.21 -37.22 8.70
C GLY A 31 7.38 -37.88 9.81
N GLY A 32 6.56 -38.90 9.51
CA GLY A 32 5.78 -39.63 10.51
C GLY A 32 4.83 -40.65 9.89
N CYS A 33 5.25 -41.92 9.92
CA CYS A 33 4.55 -43.08 9.38
C CYS A 33 3.20 -43.35 10.06
N ALA A 34 2.17 -43.65 9.25
CA ALA A 34 1.13 -44.59 9.60
C ALA A 34 0.56 -45.23 8.32
N ASP A 35 0.66 -46.54 8.25
CA ASP A 35 0.09 -47.42 7.22
C ASP A 35 -1.40 -47.15 7.00
N GLN A 36 -1.78 -46.88 5.75
CA GLN A 36 -3.07 -47.31 5.21
C GLN A 36 -2.93 -47.58 3.71
N ARG A 37 -2.82 -48.87 3.38
CA ARG A 37 -3.03 -49.36 2.01
C ARG A 37 -4.51 -49.20 1.66
N VAL A 38 -4.81 -48.27 0.76
CA VAL A 38 -6.06 -48.27 0.00
C VAL A 38 -5.70 -48.54 -1.45
N ALA A 39 -6.26 -49.62 -1.98
CA ALA A 39 -6.09 -50.03 -3.36
C ALA A 39 -6.73 -49.01 -4.29
N HIS A 40 -5.93 -48.37 -5.15
CA HIS A 40 -6.43 -47.69 -6.33
C HIS A 40 -6.47 -48.67 -7.49
N VAL A 41 -7.67 -49.16 -7.78
CA VAL A 41 -8.01 -49.75 -9.07
C VAL A 41 -8.07 -48.59 -10.08
N ALA A 42 -7.13 -48.55 -11.01
CA ALA A 42 -7.24 -47.70 -12.19
C ALA A 42 -8.25 -48.35 -13.16
N PRO A 43 -9.28 -47.62 -13.63
CA PRO A 43 -10.02 -48.09 -14.80
C PRO A 43 -9.19 -47.82 -16.05
N ASP A 44 -9.05 -48.86 -16.89
CA ASP A 44 -8.59 -48.74 -18.26
C ASP A 44 -9.51 -47.79 -19.03
N ILE A 45 -8.98 -46.66 -19.48
CA ILE A 45 -9.65 -45.78 -20.45
C ILE A 45 -9.12 -46.16 -21.84
N PRO A 46 -9.97 -46.66 -22.76
CA PRO A 46 -9.55 -46.88 -24.13
C PRO A 46 -9.38 -45.52 -24.82
N VAL A 47 -8.20 -45.30 -25.39
CA VAL A 47 -7.91 -44.20 -26.31
C VAL A 47 -8.48 -44.59 -27.67
N GLU A 48 -9.72 -44.20 -27.95
CA GLU A 48 -10.23 -44.08 -29.31
C GLU A 48 -10.07 -42.63 -29.76
N SER A 49 -9.22 -42.41 -30.76
CA SER A 49 -9.15 -41.15 -31.49
C SER A 49 -10.31 -41.07 -32.47
N PRO A 50 -11.20 -40.07 -32.40
CA PRO A 50 -12.04 -39.73 -33.54
C PRO A 50 -11.27 -38.73 -34.42
N HIS A 51 -10.92 -39.19 -35.62
CA HIS A 51 -10.73 -38.28 -36.75
C HIS A 51 -12.08 -37.66 -37.09
N THR A 52 -12.30 -36.42 -36.67
CA THR A 52 -13.35 -35.57 -37.24
C THR A 52 -12.73 -34.72 -38.33
N ASP A 53 -13.16 -34.99 -39.56
CA ASP A 53 -12.92 -34.13 -40.72
C ASP A 53 -13.44 -32.71 -40.43
N GLU A 54 -12.53 -31.75 -40.43
CA GLU A 54 -12.82 -30.31 -40.38
C GLU A 54 -13.53 -29.92 -41.69
N PRO A 55 -14.77 -29.42 -41.66
CA PRO A 55 -15.34 -28.78 -42.84
C PRO A 55 -14.56 -27.47 -43.07
N ALA A 56 -14.07 -27.30 -44.30
CA ALA A 56 -13.44 -26.07 -44.75
C ALA A 56 -14.29 -24.85 -44.35
N ALA A 57 -13.76 -24.06 -43.41
CA ALA A 57 -14.35 -22.79 -43.04
C ALA A 57 -14.37 -21.90 -44.28
N SER A 58 -15.55 -21.56 -44.77
CA SER A 58 -15.70 -20.44 -45.70
C SER A 58 -15.18 -19.19 -44.99
N GLU A 59 -14.08 -18.65 -45.50
CA GLU A 59 -13.64 -17.28 -45.29
C GLU A 59 -14.81 -16.37 -45.68
N VAL A 60 -15.64 -16.03 -44.70
CA VAL A 60 -16.56 -14.91 -44.83
C VAL A 60 -15.70 -13.69 -44.58
N ASP A 61 -15.31 -13.01 -45.67
CA ASP A 61 -14.84 -11.62 -45.66
C ASP A 61 -15.92 -10.74 -45.03
N GLN A 62 -16.03 -10.77 -43.70
CA GLN A 62 -16.65 -9.69 -42.97
C GLN A 62 -15.69 -8.52 -43.08
N ALA A 63 -15.91 -7.66 -44.07
CA ALA A 63 -15.35 -6.32 -44.08
C ALA A 63 -15.71 -5.69 -42.73
N ALA A 64 -14.75 -5.68 -41.81
CA ALA A 64 -14.91 -5.06 -40.51
C ALA A 64 -15.37 -3.62 -40.77
N ASP A 65 -16.53 -3.26 -40.24
CA ASP A 65 -17.03 -1.91 -40.29
C ASP A 65 -15.96 -1.01 -39.62
N THR A 66 -15.24 -0.24 -40.44
CA THR A 66 -14.15 0.64 -40.02
C THR A 66 -14.67 1.98 -39.52
N SER A 67 -15.98 2.14 -39.30
CA SER A 67 -16.50 3.33 -38.66
C SER A 67 -15.93 3.44 -37.24
N GLU A 68 -15.07 4.43 -37.03
CA GLU A 68 -14.54 4.75 -35.72
C GLU A 68 -15.73 5.01 -34.76
N PRO A 69 -15.77 4.36 -33.58
CA PRO A 69 -16.85 4.56 -32.64
C PRO A 69 -16.90 6.04 -32.26
N ALA A 70 -18.07 6.65 -32.40
CA ALA A 70 -18.26 8.05 -32.06
C ALA A 70 -17.92 8.29 -30.57
N ILE A 71 -16.95 9.16 -30.30
CA ILE A 71 -16.56 9.53 -28.94
C ILE A 71 -17.69 10.34 -28.31
N SER A 72 -18.33 9.78 -27.28
CA SER A 72 -19.32 10.48 -26.47
C SER A 72 -18.66 11.04 -25.22
N CYS A 73 -18.81 12.35 -24.99
CA CYS A 73 -18.31 13.02 -23.81
C CYS A 73 -19.44 13.25 -22.79
N PRO A 74 -19.34 12.68 -21.58
CA PRO A 74 -20.23 13.07 -20.50
C PRO A 74 -20.00 14.54 -20.15
N ALA A 75 -21.02 15.20 -19.58
CA ALA A 75 -20.87 16.53 -19.03
C ALA A 75 -19.99 16.46 -17.76
N LEU A 76 -18.68 16.59 -17.96
CA LEU A 76 -17.67 16.53 -16.90
C LEU A 76 -17.19 17.93 -16.54
N ASP A 77 -17.04 18.18 -15.24
CA ASP A 77 -16.35 19.37 -14.74
C ASP A 77 -14.92 18.98 -14.34
N PHE A 78 -13.95 19.42 -15.15
CA PHE A 78 -12.52 19.25 -14.87
C PHE A 78 -11.95 20.44 -14.09
N THR A 79 -12.79 21.36 -13.61
CA THR A 79 -12.36 22.45 -12.75
C THR A 79 -11.96 21.88 -11.38
N PRO A 80 -10.72 22.08 -10.93
CA PRO A 80 -10.30 21.54 -9.63
C PRO A 80 -11.10 22.16 -8.48
N ASP A 81 -11.66 21.33 -7.61
CA ASP A 81 -12.24 21.80 -6.35
C ASP A 81 -11.10 22.17 -5.39
N PRO A 82 -10.93 23.45 -5.03
CA PRO A 82 -9.85 23.88 -4.14
C PRO A 82 -9.94 23.26 -2.75
N SER A 83 -11.11 22.80 -2.32
CA SER A 83 -11.28 22.13 -1.02
C SER A 83 -10.69 20.72 -0.99
N VAL A 84 -10.48 20.10 -2.15
CA VAL A 84 -9.97 18.72 -2.29
C VAL A 84 -8.45 18.69 -2.48
N LEU A 85 -7.86 19.79 -2.96
CA LEU A 85 -6.45 19.82 -3.37
C LEU A 85 -5.47 20.36 -2.32
N VAL A 86 -5.95 20.81 -1.15
CA VAL A 86 -5.04 21.16 -0.07
C VAL A 86 -4.72 19.90 0.72
N ALA A 87 -3.82 19.09 0.17
CA ALA A 87 -3.26 17.98 0.93
C ALA A 87 -2.61 18.55 2.21
N PRO A 88 -2.92 18.01 3.40
CA PRO A 88 -2.13 18.33 4.57
C PRO A 88 -0.70 17.88 4.26
N LYS A 89 0.22 18.84 4.10
CA LYS A 89 1.65 18.54 4.04
C LYS A 89 1.95 17.62 5.23
N LEU A 90 2.77 16.59 5.03
CA LEU A 90 3.40 15.85 6.13
C LEU A 90 3.96 16.91 7.07
N ALA A 91 3.24 17.16 8.18
CA ALA A 91 3.54 18.35 8.96
C ALA A 91 4.93 18.14 9.52
N GLY A 92 5.82 19.10 9.30
CA GLY A 92 7.10 19.13 9.99
C GLY A 92 6.84 19.02 11.50
N GLN A 93 7.80 18.45 12.24
CA GLN A 93 7.64 18.24 13.67
C GLN A 93 7.08 19.50 14.35
N PRO A 94 6.06 19.36 15.23
CA PRO A 94 5.53 20.50 15.94
C PRO A 94 6.67 21.23 16.67
N GLN A 95 6.86 22.51 16.37
CA GLN A 95 8.01 23.30 16.84
C GLN A 95 7.93 23.66 18.34
N THR A 96 6.83 23.33 19.01
CA THR A 96 6.57 23.66 20.41
C THR A 96 6.16 22.43 21.22
N GLY A 97 6.68 22.33 22.46
CA GLY A 97 6.39 21.24 23.38
C GLY A 97 7.65 20.55 23.93
N ALA A 98 7.51 19.89 25.08
CA ALA A 98 8.56 19.05 25.63
C ALA A 98 8.72 17.77 24.80
N CYS A 99 9.95 17.30 24.65
CA CYS A 99 10.19 16.00 24.02
C CYS A 99 9.64 14.88 24.91
N TRP A 100 8.87 13.99 24.30
CA TRP A 100 8.44 12.75 24.91
C TRP A 100 9.66 11.92 25.29
N LYS A 101 9.71 11.52 26.56
CA LYS A 101 10.80 10.72 27.08
C LYS A 101 10.56 9.25 26.76
N LEU A 102 11.26 8.75 25.75
CA LEU A 102 11.13 7.37 25.31
C LEU A 102 11.59 6.37 26.40
N PRO A 103 10.79 5.34 26.74
CA PRO A 103 11.21 4.33 27.72
C PRO A 103 12.49 3.60 27.30
N LYS A 104 13.41 3.38 28.25
CA LYS A 104 14.70 2.72 27.97
C LYS A 104 14.55 1.32 27.36
N SER A 105 13.52 0.56 27.77
CA SER A 105 13.23 -0.76 27.22
C SER A 105 12.92 -0.71 25.72
N ILE A 106 12.09 0.25 25.31
CA ILE A 106 11.76 0.47 23.89
C ILE A 106 12.98 0.91 23.10
N GLN A 107 13.80 1.82 23.66
CA GLN A 107 15.06 2.23 23.03
C GLN A 107 16.00 1.04 22.81
N THR A 108 16.20 0.20 23.83
CA THR A 108 17.05 -1.00 23.72
C THR A 108 16.52 -1.95 22.66
N LYS A 109 15.19 -2.17 22.62
CA LYS A 109 14.56 -3.03 21.62
C LYS A 109 14.75 -2.46 20.21
N LEU A 110 14.44 -1.20 19.97
CA LEU A 110 14.59 -0.56 18.66
C LEU A 110 16.03 -0.56 18.18
N ARG A 111 17.01 -0.27 19.04
CA ARG A 111 18.42 -0.37 18.67
C ARG A 111 18.82 -1.77 18.22
N LYS A 112 18.20 -2.81 18.79
CA LYS A 112 18.41 -4.19 18.35
C LYS A 112 17.73 -4.44 17.01
N ASP A 113 16.44 -4.14 16.92
CA ASP A 113 15.65 -4.43 15.71
C ASP A 113 16.19 -3.68 14.47
N VAL A 114 16.62 -2.42 14.63
CA VAL A 114 17.25 -1.63 13.55
C VAL A 114 18.56 -2.29 13.10
N ARG A 115 19.42 -2.72 14.04
CA ARG A 115 20.68 -3.42 13.69
C ARG A 115 20.45 -4.77 13.03
N ASP A 116 19.40 -5.50 13.45
CA ASP A 116 19.05 -6.78 12.86
C ASP A 116 18.50 -6.61 11.43
N ALA A 117 17.80 -5.51 11.15
CA ALA A 117 17.27 -5.20 9.83
C ALA A 117 18.31 -4.57 8.88
N TRP A 118 19.39 -4.01 9.43
CA TRP A 118 20.46 -3.37 8.65
C TRP A 118 21.27 -4.40 7.86
N SER A 119 21.49 -4.19 6.56
CA SER A 119 22.07 -5.24 5.69
C SER A 119 23.58 -5.45 5.88
N PHE A 120 24.03 -6.68 5.58
CA PHE A 120 25.33 -7.29 5.89
C PHE A 120 26.59 -6.66 5.28
N ALA A 121 26.47 -5.72 4.33
CA ALA A 121 27.65 -5.07 3.74
C ALA A 121 28.41 -4.19 4.75
N HIS A 122 27.76 -3.87 5.87
CA HIS A 122 28.29 -3.01 6.92
C HIS A 122 28.25 -3.76 8.26
N ASP A 123 29.24 -3.52 9.12
CA ASP A 123 29.26 -4.04 10.49
C ASP A 123 28.16 -3.32 11.30
N PRO A 124 26.98 -3.93 11.53
CA PRO A 124 25.83 -3.24 12.12
C PRO A 124 26.10 -2.79 13.57
N HIS A 125 27.16 -3.33 14.20
CA HIS A 125 27.60 -2.89 15.52
C HIS A 125 28.20 -1.47 15.52
N LYS A 126 28.56 -0.94 14.35
CA LYS A 126 29.06 0.44 14.19
C LYS A 126 27.97 1.46 13.89
N LEU A 127 26.72 1.03 13.74
CA LEU A 127 25.60 1.92 13.53
C LEU A 127 25.34 2.72 14.81
N ASP A 128 25.45 4.04 14.69
CA ASP A 128 25.00 4.96 15.73
C ASP A 128 23.49 5.15 15.59
N ILE A 129 22.77 4.91 16.69
CA ILE A 129 21.32 4.93 16.71
C ILE A 129 20.89 5.85 17.85
N ASP A 130 20.40 7.00 17.45
CA ASP A 130 19.80 7.98 18.35
C ASP A 130 18.28 8.05 18.15
N PHE A 131 17.63 8.78 19.05
CA PHE A 131 16.20 9.01 19.06
C PHE A 131 15.95 10.52 19.08
N GLY A 132 15.49 11.04 17.94
CA GLY A 132 15.08 12.42 17.80
C GLY A 132 13.95 12.81 18.77
N CYS A 133 13.74 14.10 18.91
CA CYS A 133 12.68 14.63 19.76
C CYS A 133 11.31 14.30 19.17
N ASP A 134 10.44 13.66 19.94
CA ASP A 134 9.02 13.56 19.61
C ASP A 134 8.20 14.49 20.49
N ARG A 135 7.38 15.33 19.85
CA ARG A 135 6.62 16.40 20.52
C ARG A 135 5.12 16.18 20.44
N LEU A 136 4.66 15.01 19.98
CA LEU A 136 3.27 14.61 20.15
C LEU A 136 2.90 14.55 21.64
N GLY A 137 1.60 14.60 21.95
CA GLY A 137 1.09 14.54 23.32
C GLY A 137 1.43 13.22 24.04
N ALA A 138 0.75 12.90 25.13
CA ALA A 138 0.82 11.54 25.69
C ALA A 138 0.35 10.51 24.63
N VAL A 139 0.67 9.22 24.81
CA VAL A 139 0.16 8.17 23.89
C VAL A 139 -1.38 8.15 23.88
N SER A 140 -1.99 8.46 25.02
CA SER A 140 -3.44 8.67 25.15
C SER A 140 -3.97 9.86 24.34
N ASP A 141 -3.13 10.82 23.98
CA ASP A 141 -3.51 11.98 23.17
C ASP A 141 -3.46 11.68 21.68
N ILE A 142 -2.90 10.54 21.26
CA ILE A 142 -2.98 10.11 19.87
C ILE A 142 -4.42 9.67 19.60
N HIS A 143 -5.04 10.32 18.61
CA HIS A 143 -6.44 10.10 18.25
C HIS A 143 -6.62 9.57 16.84
N GLU A 144 -5.60 9.70 15.97
CA GLU A 144 -5.64 9.15 14.63
C GLU A 144 -4.28 8.55 14.24
N ILE A 145 -4.35 7.40 13.58
CA ILE A 145 -3.22 6.71 12.94
C ILE A 145 -3.59 6.49 11.48
N THR A 146 -2.75 6.96 10.57
CA THR A 146 -2.87 6.69 9.13
C THR A 146 -1.74 5.76 8.70
N LEU A 147 -2.08 4.71 7.96
CA LEU A 147 -1.14 3.74 7.42
C LEU A 147 -1.34 3.62 5.92
N GLN A 148 -0.25 3.44 5.18
CA GLN A 148 -0.29 2.88 3.85
C GLN A 148 0.83 1.87 3.71
N TRP A 149 0.52 0.73 3.11
CA TRP A 149 1.54 -0.29 2.86
C TRP A 149 1.20 -1.03 1.57
N GLY A 150 2.23 -1.43 0.84
CA GLY A 150 2.09 -2.13 -0.41
C GLY A 150 3.34 -2.89 -0.78
N SER A 151 3.16 -4.00 -1.48
CA SER A 151 4.25 -4.77 -2.05
C SER A 151 4.58 -4.28 -3.46
N GLY A 152 5.86 -4.40 -3.78
CA GLY A 152 6.49 -4.09 -5.04
C GLY A 152 5.86 -4.65 -6.29
N HIS A 153 6.19 -4.03 -7.43
CA HIS A 153 5.63 -4.35 -8.76
C HIS A 153 4.10 -4.28 -8.83
N GLY A 154 3.50 -3.49 -7.93
CA GLY A 154 2.07 -3.23 -7.92
C GLY A 154 1.22 -4.40 -7.42
N GLY A 155 1.74 -5.42 -6.73
CA GLY A 155 0.87 -6.51 -6.27
C GLY A 155 -0.27 -6.01 -5.36
N THR A 156 0.04 -5.05 -4.48
CA THR A 156 -0.91 -4.56 -3.48
C THR A 156 -0.67 -3.10 -3.09
N LEU A 157 -1.73 -2.39 -2.72
CA LEU A 157 -1.69 -1.14 -1.96
C LEU A 157 -2.86 -1.13 -0.99
N ASN A 158 -2.59 -0.89 0.28
CA ASN A 158 -3.59 -0.80 1.33
C ASN A 158 -3.47 0.55 2.02
N LEU A 159 -4.61 1.15 2.32
CA LEU A 159 -4.73 2.37 3.12
C LEU A 159 -5.52 2.02 4.37
N ALA A 160 -5.03 2.36 5.55
CA ALA A 160 -5.79 2.21 6.78
C ALA A 160 -5.81 3.49 7.61
N ARG A 161 -6.91 3.64 8.35
CA ARG A 161 -7.09 4.69 9.33
C ARG A 161 -7.65 4.08 10.61
N LEU A 162 -6.97 4.30 11.73
CA LEU A 162 -7.50 4.04 13.06
C LEU A 162 -7.85 5.38 13.70
N ARG A 163 -9.09 5.52 14.16
CA ARG A 163 -9.53 6.69 14.94
C ARG A 163 -9.93 6.24 16.34
N ARG A 164 -9.40 6.91 17.36
CA ARG A 164 -9.73 6.60 18.75
C ARG A 164 -11.21 6.93 18.98
N THR A 165 -11.91 6.01 19.64
CA THR A 165 -13.31 6.19 20.06
C THR A 165 -13.44 7.29 21.12
N ASP A 166 -14.61 7.91 21.22
CA ASP A 166 -14.85 9.03 22.14
C ASP A 166 -14.67 8.64 23.62
N ASP A 167 -14.97 7.38 23.97
CA ASP A 167 -14.78 6.84 25.32
C ASP A 167 -13.35 6.31 25.58
N ALA A 168 -12.48 6.41 24.57
CA ALA A 168 -11.10 5.93 24.55
C ALA A 168 -10.94 4.42 24.82
N SER A 169 -12.01 3.63 24.75
CA SER A 169 -11.98 2.18 25.00
C SER A 169 -11.36 1.38 23.85
N GLY A 170 -11.43 1.94 22.63
CA GLY A 170 -10.90 1.30 21.44
C GLY A 170 -10.68 2.27 20.28
N TRP A 171 -10.53 1.68 19.10
CA TRP A 171 -10.26 2.36 17.85
C TRP A 171 -11.19 1.85 16.76
N ASP A 172 -11.84 2.77 16.05
CA ASP A 172 -12.54 2.48 14.82
C ASP A 172 -11.52 2.33 13.70
N LEU A 173 -11.55 1.18 13.04
CA LEU A 173 -10.64 0.83 11.96
C LEU A 173 -11.36 0.91 10.63
N LEU A 174 -10.79 1.67 9.70
CA LEU A 174 -11.15 1.71 8.28
C LEU A 174 -9.95 1.20 7.47
N VAL A 175 -10.19 0.29 6.53
CA VAL A 175 -9.18 -0.20 5.59
C VAL A 175 -9.73 -0.14 4.16
N LEU A 176 -8.97 0.45 3.25
CA LEU A 176 -9.20 0.43 1.81
C LEU A 176 -8.13 -0.46 1.20
N ARG A 177 -8.52 -1.55 0.54
CA ARG A 177 -7.57 -2.53 -0.01
C ARG A 177 -7.58 -2.47 -1.53
N ASN A 178 -6.40 -2.61 -2.11
CA ASN A 178 -6.20 -2.98 -3.49
C ASN A 178 -5.19 -4.14 -3.52
N SER A 179 -5.65 -5.31 -3.93
CA SER A 179 -4.80 -6.50 -4.11
C SER A 179 -4.97 -7.06 -5.52
N SER A 180 -4.47 -6.34 -6.51
CA SER A 180 -4.70 -6.67 -7.92
C SER A 180 -3.61 -7.56 -8.52
N TYR A 181 -3.01 -8.51 -7.78
CA TYR A 181 -1.99 -9.41 -8.34
C TYR A 181 -2.51 -10.18 -9.59
N TYR A 182 -3.85 -10.29 -9.74
CA TYR A 182 -4.51 -10.83 -10.93
C TYR A 182 -5.53 -9.88 -11.58
N GLY A 183 -5.45 -8.57 -11.30
CA GLY A 183 -6.34 -7.57 -11.91
C GLY A 183 -7.82 -7.73 -11.57
N ARG A 184 -8.18 -8.48 -10.52
CA ARG A 184 -9.58 -8.77 -10.21
C ARG A 184 -10.19 -7.68 -9.33
N PRO A 185 -11.31 -7.04 -9.75
CA PRO A 185 -11.99 -6.03 -8.95
C PRO A 185 -12.50 -6.55 -7.59
N GLU A 186 -12.74 -7.86 -7.46
CA GLU A 186 -13.21 -8.47 -6.20
C GLU A 186 -12.24 -8.28 -5.02
N ASP A 187 -10.95 -8.06 -5.31
CA ASP A 187 -9.87 -7.86 -4.35
C ASP A 187 -9.71 -6.39 -3.90
N MET A 188 -10.48 -5.47 -4.51
CA MET A 188 -10.63 -4.09 -4.04
C MET A 188 -11.86 -3.95 -3.14
N GLY A 189 -11.73 -3.22 -2.04
CA GLY A 189 -12.87 -3.04 -1.14
C GLY A 189 -12.62 -2.17 0.07
N THR A 190 -13.73 -1.70 0.65
CA THR A 190 -13.78 -0.97 1.91
C THR A 190 -14.10 -1.94 3.03
N PHE A 191 -13.32 -1.89 4.10
CA PHE A 191 -13.47 -2.75 5.25
C PHE A 191 -13.50 -1.91 6.51
N ARG A 192 -14.38 -2.28 7.44
CA ARG A 192 -14.47 -1.66 8.77
C ARG A 192 -14.32 -2.71 9.86
N GLY A 193 -13.78 -2.29 10.99
CA GLY A 193 -13.62 -3.11 12.18
C GLY A 193 -13.34 -2.26 13.40
N GLN A 194 -13.04 -2.92 14.51
CA GLN A 194 -12.63 -2.26 15.74
C GLN A 194 -11.39 -2.95 16.32
N VAL A 195 -10.57 -2.17 17.01
CA VAL A 195 -9.38 -2.63 17.72
C VAL A 195 -9.49 -2.15 19.17
N ALA A 196 -9.33 -3.05 20.14
CA ALA A 196 -9.33 -2.66 21.54
C ALA A 196 -8.10 -1.79 21.84
N ALA A 197 -8.23 -0.78 22.72
CA ALA A 197 -7.12 0.12 23.02
C ALA A 197 -5.89 -0.65 23.55
N THR A 198 -6.12 -1.67 24.39
CA THR A 198 -5.07 -2.53 24.96
C THR A 198 -4.27 -3.30 23.92
N ASP A 199 -4.87 -3.64 22.79
CA ASP A 199 -4.21 -4.41 21.73
C ASP A 199 -3.29 -3.51 20.89
N LEU A 200 -3.54 -2.20 20.90
CA LEU A 200 -2.80 -1.21 20.13
C LEU A 200 -1.76 -0.44 20.96
N ASP A 201 -1.93 -0.28 22.27
CA ASP A 201 -1.08 0.59 23.10
C ASP A 201 0.42 0.27 23.01
N ASP A 202 0.80 -1.01 23.05
CA ASP A 202 2.19 -1.44 22.92
C ASP A 202 2.73 -1.22 21.50
N ALA A 203 1.93 -1.56 20.48
CA ALA A 203 2.27 -1.37 19.07
C ALA A 203 2.43 0.12 18.72
N LEU A 204 1.51 0.96 19.20
CA LEU A 204 1.54 2.41 19.04
C LEU A 204 2.75 3.03 19.75
N THR A 205 3.05 2.59 20.97
CA THR A 205 4.24 3.07 21.71
C THR A 205 5.52 2.73 20.96
N TYR A 206 5.62 1.51 20.42
CA TYR A 206 6.77 1.07 19.63
C TYR A 206 6.85 1.84 18.29
N ALA A 207 5.77 1.94 17.53
CA ALA A 207 5.75 2.62 16.25
C ALA A 207 6.07 4.12 16.38
N ARG A 208 5.49 4.79 17.38
CA ARG A 208 5.80 6.18 17.72
C ARG A 208 7.28 6.40 17.97
N ALA A 209 7.92 5.45 18.66
CA ALA A 209 9.35 5.48 18.93
C ALA A 209 10.20 5.17 17.70
N ALA A 210 9.77 4.23 16.85
CA ALA A 210 10.43 3.92 15.59
C ALA A 210 10.47 5.16 14.68
N LEU A 211 9.39 5.95 14.63
CA LEU A 211 9.34 7.22 13.89
C LEU A 211 10.32 8.29 14.41
N THR A 212 11.01 8.06 15.53
CA THR A 212 12.07 8.96 16.04
C THR A 212 13.47 8.45 15.84
N VAL A 213 13.64 7.25 15.28
CA VAL A 213 14.97 6.68 15.09
C VAL A 213 15.73 7.51 14.07
N GLU A 214 16.96 7.85 14.42
CA GLU A 214 17.96 8.44 13.54
C GLU A 214 19.15 7.49 13.51
N ALA A 215 19.36 6.83 12.37
CA ALA A 215 20.42 5.85 12.17
C ALA A 215 21.52 6.48 11.31
N ASN A 216 22.74 6.55 11.85
CA ASN A 216 23.87 7.16 11.18
C ASN A 216 24.99 6.14 10.97
N GLU A 217 25.34 5.90 9.70
CA GLU A 217 26.52 5.10 9.36
C GLU A 217 27.80 5.95 9.46
N PRO A 218 28.91 5.38 9.98
CA PRO A 218 30.21 6.01 9.80
C PRO A 218 30.60 6.05 8.31
N PRO A 219 31.41 7.03 7.86
CA PRO A 219 31.81 7.19 6.46
C PRO A 219 32.39 5.90 5.84
N LYS A 220 31.94 5.58 4.62
CA LYS A 220 32.28 4.33 3.93
C LYS A 220 33.73 4.31 3.43
N SER A 221 34.42 3.17 3.59
CA SER A 221 35.65 2.84 2.85
C SER A 221 35.32 1.82 1.75
N GLY A 222 34.81 2.30 0.61
CA GLY A 222 34.51 1.50 -0.58
C GLY A 222 33.01 1.25 -0.83
N SER A 223 32.60 1.34 -2.10
CA SER A 223 31.22 1.10 -2.56
C SER A 223 31.12 -0.25 -3.28
N GLY A 224 30.26 -1.13 -2.81
CA GLY A 224 29.74 -2.25 -3.61
C GLY A 224 28.25 -2.05 -3.80
N SER A 225 27.78 -2.03 -5.04
CA SER A 225 26.34 -2.07 -5.33
C SER A 225 25.91 -3.53 -5.39
N TYR A 226 24.95 -3.91 -4.55
CA TYR A 226 24.28 -5.21 -4.63
C TYR A 226 22.82 -4.96 -5.02
N SER A 227 22.49 -5.29 -6.26
CA SER A 227 21.10 -5.33 -6.73
C SER A 227 20.56 -6.74 -6.51
N MET A 228 19.64 -6.91 -5.57
CA MET A 228 18.80 -8.11 -5.48
C MET A 228 17.38 -7.74 -5.89
N SER A 229 16.94 -8.36 -6.98
CA SER A 229 15.64 -8.18 -7.61
C SER A 229 14.49 -8.64 -6.70
N SER A 230 13.36 -7.92 -6.77
CA SER A 230 11.98 -8.23 -6.31
C SER A 230 11.44 -7.66 -4.98
N GLY A 231 12.22 -6.90 -4.20
CA GLY A 231 11.79 -6.39 -2.89
C GLY A 231 11.25 -4.96 -2.84
N ASP A 232 10.58 -4.45 -3.88
CA ASP A 232 9.97 -3.11 -3.74
C ASP A 232 8.91 -3.12 -2.63
N MET A 233 8.78 -2.03 -1.90
CA MET A 233 7.67 -1.83 -0.97
C MET A 233 7.31 -0.36 -0.87
N HIS A 234 6.10 -0.10 -0.38
CA HIS A 234 5.66 1.20 0.06
C HIS A 234 5.31 1.10 1.53
N THR A 235 5.75 2.09 2.30
CA THR A 235 5.33 2.30 3.68
C THR A 235 5.04 3.77 3.91
N PHE A 236 3.95 4.03 4.60
CA PHE A 236 3.58 5.33 5.12
C PHE A 236 2.96 5.13 6.49
N VAL A 237 3.44 5.86 7.48
CA VAL A 237 2.87 5.89 8.82
C VAL A 237 2.77 7.33 9.28
N ARG A 238 1.60 7.75 9.74
CA ARG A 238 1.38 9.06 10.37
C ARG A 238 0.56 8.91 11.64
N LEU A 239 1.06 9.48 12.73
CA LEU A 239 0.37 9.59 14.01
C LEU A 239 -0.08 11.03 14.19
N THR A 240 -1.33 11.25 14.60
CA THR A 240 -1.88 12.58 14.85
C THR A 240 -2.52 12.66 16.24
N ASP A 241 -2.14 13.68 17.01
CA ASP A 241 -2.68 13.91 18.35
C ASP A 241 -3.92 14.80 18.36
N THR A 242 -4.64 14.84 19.47
CA THR A 242 -5.89 15.62 19.66
C THR A 242 -5.72 17.13 19.43
N ARG A 243 -4.48 17.64 19.32
CA ARG A 243 -4.17 19.03 18.99
C ARG A 243 -3.88 19.24 17.50
N GLY A 244 -4.09 18.21 16.68
CA GLY A 244 -3.81 18.22 15.24
C GLY A 244 -2.32 18.19 14.90
N ARG A 245 -1.44 17.88 15.87
CA ARG A 245 -0.02 17.75 15.60
C ARG A 245 0.24 16.36 15.05
N SER A 246 1.05 16.26 14.00
CA SER A 246 1.37 14.97 13.39
C SER A 246 2.86 14.66 13.37
N ARG A 247 3.19 13.37 13.36
CA ARG A 247 4.52 12.84 13.02
C ARG A 247 4.35 11.66 12.10
N GLY A 248 5.14 11.58 11.04
CA GLY A 248 5.10 10.45 10.14
C GLY A 248 6.39 10.24 9.37
N MET A 249 6.49 9.07 8.76
CA MET A 249 7.53 8.68 7.82
C MET A 249 6.86 8.04 6.62
N ALA A 250 7.46 8.22 5.45
CA ALA A 250 7.03 7.60 4.22
C ALA A 250 8.28 7.18 3.45
N TRP A 251 8.22 6.01 2.84
CA TRP A 251 9.26 5.53 1.95
C TRP A 251 8.68 4.60 0.90
N SER A 252 9.22 4.67 -0.32
CA SER A 252 8.86 3.77 -1.41
C SER A 252 10.09 3.48 -2.25
N GLY A 253 10.33 2.21 -2.56
CA GLY A 253 11.47 1.80 -3.39
C GLY A 253 11.91 0.37 -3.11
N TYR A 254 13.11 0.04 -3.58
CA TYR A 254 13.75 -1.26 -3.39
C TYR A 254 14.36 -1.37 -1.99
N MET A 255 14.06 -2.46 -1.27
CA MET A 255 14.72 -2.78 0.00
C MET A 255 16.21 -3.12 -0.23
N GLY A 256 17.04 -2.09 -0.38
CA GLY A 256 18.46 -2.19 -0.67
C GLY A 256 19.35 -1.65 0.45
N SER A 257 20.63 -1.47 0.15
CA SER A 257 21.59 -0.78 1.02
C SER A 257 21.46 0.74 1.01
N GLU A 258 20.63 1.28 0.12
CA GLU A 258 20.37 2.72 0.00
C GLU A 258 19.18 3.11 0.89
N ASP A 259 19.23 4.32 1.45
CA ASP A 259 18.22 4.93 2.32
C ASP A 259 17.76 4.08 3.52
N GLN A 260 18.61 3.16 4.01
CA GLN A 260 18.31 2.28 5.15
C GLN A 260 17.95 3.07 6.42
N GLU A 261 18.54 4.25 6.59
CA GLU A 261 18.25 5.20 7.67
C GLU A 261 16.82 5.74 7.62
N VAL A 262 16.15 5.70 6.47
CA VAL A 262 14.77 6.15 6.29
C VAL A 262 13.82 4.95 6.30
N TRP A 263 14.09 3.93 5.49
CA TRP A 263 13.12 2.86 5.27
C TRP A 263 13.03 1.87 6.42
N ILE A 264 14.13 1.56 7.12
CA ILE A 264 14.08 0.62 8.26
C ILE A 264 13.19 1.16 9.38
N PRO A 265 13.38 2.41 9.87
CA PRO A 265 12.46 2.99 10.87
C PRO A 265 11.00 3.02 10.42
N ALA A 266 10.75 3.37 9.15
CA ALA A 266 9.40 3.42 8.59
C ALA A 266 8.75 2.03 8.55
N SER A 267 9.47 1.00 8.11
CA SER A 267 9.01 -0.39 8.10
C SER A 267 8.79 -0.96 9.49
N LEU A 268 9.66 -0.65 10.47
CA LEU A 268 9.45 -1.09 11.85
C LEU A 268 8.19 -0.46 12.47
N ALA A 269 7.94 0.82 12.17
CA ALA A 269 6.71 1.49 12.60
C ALA A 269 5.46 0.89 11.95
N GLU A 270 5.53 0.64 10.64
CA GLU A 270 4.44 0.04 9.87
C GLU A 270 4.14 -1.37 10.36
N ALA A 271 5.14 -2.26 10.40
CA ALA A 271 4.96 -3.66 10.80
C ALA A 271 4.34 -3.83 12.19
N ALA A 272 4.70 -2.95 13.14
CA ALA A 272 4.11 -2.96 14.47
C ALA A 272 2.59 -2.67 14.44
N LEU A 273 2.16 -1.72 13.60
CA LEU A 273 0.77 -1.31 13.51
C LEU A 273 -0.04 -2.23 12.58
N THR A 274 0.52 -2.67 11.46
CA THR A 274 -0.16 -3.56 10.52
C THR A 274 -0.37 -4.96 11.07
N ALA A 275 0.48 -5.44 11.98
CA ALA A 275 0.22 -6.66 12.73
C ALA A 275 -1.12 -6.60 13.50
N VAL A 276 -1.42 -5.46 14.13
CA VAL A 276 -2.69 -5.25 14.86
C VAL A 276 -3.87 -5.11 13.88
N VAL A 277 -3.69 -4.32 12.81
CA VAL A 277 -4.72 -4.14 11.76
C VAL A 277 -5.10 -5.47 11.10
N ASN A 278 -4.11 -6.34 10.82
CA ASN A 278 -4.34 -7.64 10.18
C ASN A 278 -4.97 -8.67 11.13
N ALA A 279 -4.79 -8.50 12.44
CA ALA A 279 -5.45 -9.34 13.45
C ALA A 279 -6.90 -8.92 13.73
N ALA A 280 -7.30 -7.72 13.33
CA ALA A 280 -8.64 -7.21 13.57
C ALA A 280 -9.71 -7.97 12.76
N ALA A 281 -10.87 -8.18 13.36
CA ALA A 281 -12.03 -8.70 12.65
C ALA A 281 -12.59 -7.61 11.73
N LEU A 282 -12.51 -7.83 10.42
CA LEU A 282 -12.95 -6.89 9.40
C LEU A 282 -14.23 -7.38 8.72
N SER A 283 -15.14 -6.44 8.48
CA SER A 283 -16.31 -6.64 7.63
C SER A 283 -16.18 -5.80 6.37
N ARG A 284 -16.41 -6.41 5.20
CA ARG A 284 -16.55 -5.66 3.94
C ARG A 284 -17.83 -4.83 4.02
N VAL A 285 -17.73 -3.57 3.62
CA VAL A 285 -18.85 -2.62 3.57
C VAL A 285 -18.80 -1.87 2.25
N ASP A 286 -19.93 -1.28 1.85
CA ASP A 286 -19.94 -0.34 0.74
C ASP A 286 -19.20 0.95 1.13
N PRO A 287 -18.52 1.62 0.18
CA PRO A 287 -17.91 2.92 0.43
C PRO A 287 -18.94 3.94 0.94
N ASP A 288 -18.67 4.50 2.11
CA ASP A 288 -19.44 5.61 2.68
C ASP A 288 -18.70 6.94 2.55
N THR A 289 -19.38 8.05 2.86
CA THR A 289 -18.81 9.41 2.80
C THR A 289 -17.51 9.58 3.58
N ASP A 290 -17.38 8.88 4.72
CA ASP A 290 -16.19 8.98 5.56
C ASP A 290 -15.00 8.26 4.93
N SER A 291 -15.23 7.08 4.33
CA SER A 291 -14.22 6.33 3.61
C SER A 291 -13.78 7.00 2.31
N GLN A 292 -14.72 7.62 1.59
CA GLN A 292 -14.46 8.38 0.38
C GLN A 292 -13.64 9.65 0.65
N ARG A 293 -13.97 10.36 1.73
CA ARG A 293 -13.17 11.51 2.20
C ARG A 293 -11.76 11.09 2.58
N PHE A 294 -11.61 10.01 3.35
CA PHE A 294 -10.29 9.48 3.70
C PHE A 294 -9.48 9.13 2.45
N PHE A 295 -10.10 8.47 1.48
CA PHE A 295 -9.46 8.16 0.21
C PHE A 295 -9.04 9.42 -0.55
N ALA A 296 -9.93 10.40 -0.70
CA ALA A 296 -9.63 11.65 -1.41
C ALA A 296 -8.46 12.41 -0.78
N GLU A 297 -8.40 12.48 0.56
CA GLU A 297 -7.26 13.06 1.29
C GLU A 297 -5.96 12.32 0.97
N ARG A 298 -5.98 10.97 0.97
CA ARG A 298 -4.81 10.16 0.64
C ARG A 298 -4.38 10.31 -0.81
N PHE A 299 -5.34 10.34 -1.73
CA PHE A 299 -5.12 10.52 -3.16
C PHE A 299 -4.46 11.88 -3.44
N ALA A 300 -5.03 12.96 -2.91
CA ALA A 300 -4.46 14.30 -3.04
C ALA A 300 -3.06 14.40 -2.42
N GLU A 301 -2.85 13.79 -1.25
CA GLU A 301 -1.53 13.77 -0.61
C GLU A 301 -0.50 13.02 -1.46
N GLY A 302 -0.84 11.84 -1.97
CA GLY A 302 0.01 11.07 -2.88
C GLY A 302 0.38 11.86 -4.15
N LEU A 303 -0.58 12.60 -4.73
CA LEU A 303 -0.33 13.44 -5.90
C LEU A 303 0.52 14.69 -5.61
N SER A 304 0.33 15.33 -4.45
CA SER A 304 1.00 16.58 -4.08
C SER A 304 2.47 16.38 -3.70
N GLN A 305 2.79 15.17 -3.28
CA GLN A 305 4.08 14.83 -2.76
C GLN A 305 5.02 14.51 -3.92
N ASN A 306 5.90 15.45 -4.27
CA ASN A 306 7.17 15.17 -4.98
C ASN A 306 8.05 14.13 -4.24
N TYR A 307 7.57 13.50 -3.15
CA TYR A 307 8.15 12.29 -2.56
C TYR A 307 8.40 11.23 -3.63
N TYR A 308 7.57 11.21 -4.68
CA TYR A 308 7.71 10.31 -5.79
C TYR A 308 8.53 10.93 -6.93
N GLY A 309 9.79 11.33 -6.66
CA GLY A 309 10.73 11.79 -7.70
C GLY A 309 10.88 10.78 -8.86
N GLU A 310 11.69 11.08 -9.88
CA GLU A 310 11.83 10.35 -11.17
C GLU A 310 11.94 8.80 -11.09
N PHE A 311 12.21 8.21 -9.91
CA PHE A 311 12.29 6.76 -9.67
C PHE A 311 11.27 6.19 -8.68
N ALA A 312 10.51 7.02 -7.98
CA ALA A 312 9.78 6.57 -6.81
C ALA A 312 8.42 5.98 -7.21
N ALA A 313 8.42 4.64 -7.27
CA ALA A 313 7.28 3.76 -7.16
C ALA A 313 6.02 4.20 -7.92
N TRP A 314 6.15 4.38 -9.24
CA TRP A 314 5.04 4.62 -10.19
C TRP A 314 3.79 3.75 -9.89
N TRP A 315 4.01 2.54 -9.37
CA TRP A 315 2.98 1.59 -9.00
C TRP A 315 2.08 2.08 -7.84
N VAL A 316 2.58 2.90 -6.90
CA VAL A 316 1.74 3.48 -5.84
C VAL A 316 0.71 4.42 -6.45
N HIS A 317 1.15 5.28 -7.39
CA HIS A 317 0.25 6.17 -8.12
C HIS A 317 -0.75 5.39 -8.96
N ALA A 318 -0.30 4.38 -9.70
CA ALA A 318 -1.19 3.53 -10.48
C ALA A 318 -2.27 2.89 -9.59
N ARG A 319 -1.90 2.36 -8.41
CA ARG A 319 -2.87 1.76 -7.48
C ARG A 319 -3.81 2.77 -6.84
N LEU A 320 -3.34 3.97 -6.52
CA LEU A 320 -4.23 5.06 -6.08
C LEU A 320 -5.22 5.43 -7.18
N VAL A 321 -4.80 5.51 -8.44
CA VAL A 321 -5.69 5.79 -9.58
C VAL A 321 -6.74 4.68 -9.73
N GLN A 322 -6.35 3.41 -9.67
CA GLN A 322 -7.29 2.29 -9.72
C GLN A 322 -8.29 2.30 -8.58
N MET A 323 -7.83 2.59 -7.36
CA MET A 323 -8.68 2.72 -6.19
C MET A 323 -9.70 3.86 -6.32
N ALA A 324 -9.44 4.88 -7.15
CA ALA A 324 -10.33 6.02 -7.30
C ALA A 324 -11.68 5.67 -7.92
N GLY A 325 -11.75 4.65 -8.78
CA GLY A 325 -13.04 4.18 -9.31
C GLY A 325 -13.95 3.54 -8.26
N VAL A 326 -13.36 3.00 -7.18
CA VAL A 326 -14.10 2.30 -6.11
C VAL A 326 -14.32 3.19 -4.90
N HIS A 327 -13.30 3.94 -4.50
CA HIS A 327 -13.27 4.71 -3.25
C HIS A 327 -13.35 6.22 -3.47
N GLY A 328 -13.27 6.69 -4.70
CA GLY A 328 -13.30 8.11 -5.02
C GLY A 328 -14.70 8.72 -4.98
N THR A 329 -14.74 10.01 -5.28
CA THR A 329 -15.96 10.74 -5.61
C THR A 329 -15.71 11.58 -6.87
N ASN A 330 -16.76 12.17 -7.44
CA ASN A 330 -16.66 13.05 -8.61
C ASN A 330 -15.68 14.21 -8.41
N SER A 331 -15.37 14.57 -7.16
CA SER A 331 -14.39 15.62 -6.86
C SER A 331 -12.95 15.27 -7.28
N LEU A 332 -12.67 14.00 -7.60
CA LEU A 332 -11.36 13.55 -8.10
C LEU A 332 -11.23 13.63 -9.63
N ILE A 333 -12.33 13.85 -10.36
CA ILE A 333 -12.35 13.90 -11.83
C ILE A 333 -11.33 14.90 -12.40
N PRO A 334 -11.17 16.12 -11.87
CA PRO A 334 -10.12 17.04 -12.33
C PRO A 334 -8.71 16.45 -12.25
N ALA A 335 -8.38 15.81 -11.12
CA ALA A 335 -7.06 15.23 -10.89
C ALA A 335 -6.82 13.96 -11.73
N LEU A 336 -7.86 13.15 -11.95
CA LEU A 336 -7.83 12.00 -12.86
C LEU A 336 -7.72 12.45 -14.32
N GLY A 337 -8.45 13.51 -14.71
CA GLY A 337 -8.39 14.10 -16.05
C GLY A 337 -6.98 14.58 -16.40
N ALA A 338 -6.30 15.24 -15.46
CA ALA A 338 -4.89 15.63 -15.64
C ALA A 338 -3.97 14.42 -15.89
N ARG A 339 -4.32 13.23 -15.42
CA ARG A 339 -3.58 11.98 -15.66
C ARG A 339 -3.87 11.35 -17.02
N LEU A 340 -4.91 11.78 -17.75
CA LEU A 340 -5.16 11.33 -19.12
C LEU A 340 -4.22 11.97 -20.14
N CYS A 341 -3.55 13.05 -19.74
CA CYS A 341 -2.64 13.79 -20.60
C CYS A 341 -1.31 13.04 -20.78
N PRO A 342 -0.70 13.09 -21.99
CA PRO A 342 0.59 12.44 -22.21
C PRO A 342 1.65 13.00 -21.28
N ILE A 343 2.41 12.13 -20.63
CA ILE A 343 3.58 12.50 -19.84
C ILE A 343 4.81 12.16 -20.67
N VAL A 344 5.73 13.12 -20.81
CA VAL A 344 7.05 12.87 -21.41
C VAL A 344 7.74 11.83 -20.51
N ASP A 345 8.04 10.64 -21.03
CA ASP A 345 8.67 9.48 -20.37
C ASP A 345 7.76 8.37 -19.77
N GLU A 346 6.51 8.27 -20.23
CA GLU A 346 5.57 7.24 -19.75
C GLU A 346 6.05 5.78 -19.99
N HIS A 347 6.87 5.53 -21.02
CA HIS A 347 7.32 4.19 -21.42
C HIS A 347 8.26 3.48 -20.43
N ALA A 348 8.78 4.16 -19.41
CA ALA A 348 9.69 3.55 -18.43
C ALA A 348 8.96 2.81 -17.28
N HIS A 349 7.63 2.93 -17.20
CA HIS A 349 6.86 2.56 -16.02
C HIS A 349 5.73 1.62 -16.41
N GLY A 350 5.95 0.31 -16.33
CA GLY A 350 5.06 -0.76 -16.82
C GLY A 350 3.67 -0.90 -16.16
N GLY A 351 2.93 0.20 -16.01
CA GLY A 351 1.52 0.25 -15.68
C GLY A 351 0.73 1.00 -16.76
N HIS A 352 -0.60 0.95 -16.67
CA HIS A 352 -1.50 1.67 -17.57
C HIS A 352 -2.21 2.83 -16.84
N PRO A 353 -1.48 3.80 -16.23
CA PRO A 353 -2.09 4.81 -15.37
C PRO A 353 -3.13 5.67 -16.10
N ARG A 354 -2.98 5.89 -17.41
CA ARG A 354 -3.97 6.59 -18.24
C ARG A 354 -5.26 5.80 -18.42
N ALA A 355 -5.15 4.51 -18.73
CA ALA A 355 -6.30 3.63 -18.85
C ALA A 355 -7.00 3.50 -17.49
N ASP A 356 -6.26 3.29 -16.41
CA ASP A 356 -6.79 3.22 -15.06
C ASP A 356 -7.51 4.53 -14.66
N ALA A 357 -6.96 5.69 -15.03
CA ALA A 357 -7.59 6.99 -14.75
C ALA A 357 -8.89 7.17 -15.53
N LEU A 358 -8.92 6.73 -16.79
CA LEU A 358 -10.12 6.75 -17.60
C LEU A 358 -11.20 5.84 -16.99
N LEU A 359 -10.84 4.59 -16.68
CA LEU A 359 -11.75 3.62 -16.06
C LEU A 359 -12.30 4.15 -14.72
N ALA A 360 -11.46 4.80 -13.92
CA ALA A 360 -11.88 5.45 -12.68
C ALA A 360 -12.88 6.60 -12.95
N ILE A 361 -12.66 7.44 -13.96
CA ILE A 361 -13.61 8.51 -14.33
C ILE A 361 -14.96 7.92 -14.72
N PHE A 362 -14.99 6.88 -15.56
CA PHE A 362 -16.22 6.20 -15.98
C PHE A 362 -16.97 5.59 -14.79
N ALA A 363 -16.25 4.93 -13.89
CA ALA A 363 -16.83 4.38 -12.66
C ALA A 363 -17.44 5.49 -11.77
N LEU A 364 -16.75 6.61 -11.59
CA LEU A 364 -17.23 7.74 -10.77
C LEU A 364 -18.51 8.37 -11.32
N ILE A 365 -18.64 8.49 -12.64
CA ILE A 365 -19.84 9.03 -13.28
C ILE A 365 -20.95 8.00 -13.50
N GLY A 366 -20.74 6.75 -13.08
CA GLY A 366 -21.72 5.67 -13.23
C GLY A 366 -21.99 5.29 -14.69
N GLN A 367 -20.97 5.32 -15.55
CA GLN A 367 -21.05 4.89 -16.94
C GLN A 367 -20.22 3.63 -17.18
N ASP A 368 -20.67 2.80 -18.13
CA ASP A 368 -19.88 1.66 -18.57
C ASP A 368 -18.59 2.15 -19.22
N PRO A 369 -17.43 1.57 -18.86
CA PRO A 369 -16.18 1.96 -19.48
C PRO A 369 -16.20 1.59 -20.97
N PRO A 370 -15.49 2.35 -21.83
CA PRO A 370 -15.30 1.96 -23.21
C PRO A 370 -14.56 0.63 -23.28
N GLN A 371 -14.83 -0.16 -24.33
CA GLN A 371 -13.95 -1.27 -24.68
C GLN A 371 -12.64 -0.69 -25.20
N LEU A 372 -11.61 -0.77 -24.37
CA LEU A 372 -10.26 -0.39 -24.77
C LEU A 372 -9.65 -1.51 -25.63
N PRO A 373 -8.79 -1.18 -26.61
CA PRO A 373 -8.03 -2.18 -27.34
C PRO A 373 -7.17 -3.03 -26.39
N GLU A 374 -7.66 -4.23 -26.07
CA GLU A 374 -6.87 -5.23 -25.34
C GLU A 374 -5.64 -5.56 -26.19
N ASP A 375 -4.45 -5.54 -25.58
CA ASP A 375 -3.14 -5.86 -26.21
C ASP A 375 -2.49 -4.79 -27.11
N ASP A 376 -3.06 -3.59 -27.26
CA ASP A 376 -2.43 -2.49 -28.00
C ASP A 376 -2.38 -1.21 -27.17
N GLU A 377 -1.27 -1.05 -26.43
CA GLU A 377 -1.03 0.12 -25.58
C GLU A 377 -0.98 1.42 -26.39
N ALA A 378 -0.39 1.39 -27.60
CA ALA A 378 -0.29 2.57 -28.45
C ALA A 378 -1.69 3.03 -28.89
N ARG A 379 -2.51 2.10 -29.39
CA ARG A 379 -3.89 2.38 -29.79
C ARG A 379 -4.77 2.79 -28.61
N THR A 380 -4.57 2.20 -27.44
CA THR A 380 -5.26 2.61 -26.20
C THR A 380 -4.91 4.05 -25.84
N ASN A 381 -3.63 4.43 -25.90
CA ASN A 381 -3.17 5.78 -25.62
C ASN A 381 -3.65 6.81 -26.65
N GLU A 382 -3.71 6.45 -27.93
CA GLU A 382 -4.30 7.27 -28.98
C GLU A 382 -5.78 7.54 -28.72
N TRP A 383 -6.54 6.48 -28.38
CA TRP A 383 -7.95 6.60 -28.05
C TRP A 383 -8.18 7.49 -26.83
N ILE A 384 -7.42 7.30 -25.74
CA ILE A 384 -7.51 8.13 -24.53
C ILE A 384 -7.20 9.59 -24.86
N THR A 385 -6.21 9.85 -25.72
CA THR A 385 -5.86 11.22 -26.16
C THR A 385 -7.01 11.86 -26.93
N ALA A 386 -7.62 11.12 -27.86
CA ALA A 386 -8.76 11.59 -28.64
C ALA A 386 -9.97 11.87 -27.73
N TRP A 387 -10.25 10.99 -26.77
CA TRP A 387 -11.32 11.18 -25.78
C TRP A 387 -11.06 12.40 -24.91
N ALA A 388 -9.86 12.54 -24.34
CA ALA A 388 -9.50 13.66 -23.49
C ALA A 388 -9.63 15.00 -24.23
N SER A 389 -9.18 15.05 -25.48
CA SER A 389 -9.34 16.21 -26.36
C SER A 389 -10.81 16.55 -26.64
N ALA A 390 -11.61 15.54 -27.03
CA ALA A 390 -13.04 15.71 -27.32
C ALA A 390 -13.83 16.19 -26.09
N CYS A 391 -13.43 15.75 -24.89
CA CYS A 391 -14.11 16.07 -23.64
C CYS A 391 -13.56 17.32 -22.94
N GLY A 392 -12.65 18.06 -23.57
CA GLY A 392 -12.14 19.33 -23.05
C GLY A 392 -11.24 19.18 -21.82
N VAL A 393 -10.58 18.04 -21.65
CA VAL A 393 -9.59 17.83 -20.59
C VAL A 393 -8.44 18.81 -20.79
N PRO A 394 -8.10 19.66 -19.80
CA PRO A 394 -7.05 20.66 -19.95
C PRO A 394 -5.66 20.02 -19.87
N CYS A 395 -5.16 19.53 -21.01
CA CYS A 395 -3.81 18.99 -21.05
C CYS A 395 -2.75 20.08 -21.21
N PRO A 396 -1.73 20.11 -20.34
CA PRO A 396 -0.61 21.04 -20.51
C PRO A 396 0.03 20.79 -21.87
N GLN A 397 0.18 21.85 -22.66
CA GLN A 397 0.92 21.75 -23.91
C GLN A 397 2.37 21.41 -23.58
N PRO A 398 3.00 20.46 -24.30
CA PRO A 398 4.42 20.22 -24.13
C PRO A 398 5.16 21.54 -24.32
N VAL A 399 5.96 21.94 -23.33
CA VAL A 399 6.78 23.13 -23.43
C VAL A 399 7.78 22.85 -24.54
N SER A 400 7.61 23.51 -25.69
CA SER A 400 8.55 23.39 -26.80
C SER A 400 9.92 23.90 -26.34
N GLY A 401 10.83 22.96 -26.11
CA GLY A 401 12.23 23.22 -25.75
C GLY A 401 13.07 23.69 -26.93
#